data_AF-A0A5C9EMU3-F1
#
_entry.id   AF-A0A5C9EMU3-F1
#
_cell.length_a   1.000
_cell.length_b   1.000
_cell.length_c   1.000
_cell.angle_alpha   90.00
_cell.angle_beta   90.00
_cell.angle_gamma   90.00
#
_symmetry.space_group_name_H-M   'P 1'
#
loop_
_entity.id
_entity.type
_entity.pdbx_description
1 polymer ?
#
loop_
_entity_poly.entity_id
_entity_poly.type
_entity_poly.pdbx_seq_one_letter_code
_entity_poly.pdbx_strand_id
1 'polypeptide(L)'
;MSTQLNTIYFVNKFGSEKKQVPFPVSPNLKLMDIIPEISKKFGILSQNICLANMGGQVLTSSDLMKPIKELVDQFGNTFDIIDRGVVGDTKPTEIRWQRSILDEVIEEFPSEWVYIGPKHPAWRDRIKLEIEKILKYVEFLKINHSRAWFKLFPEKDRRYNYLVWTGEIVVPERPEIKFEIKLLLTSEYPKVSPRCFAEEKIVDYCGKLFLKNIWVQNGKKYIMICHEHMANTQAWNNHLGIAHFFIRQVWVWWAAQQNVIIKEFDKKRI
;
A
#
# COMPACT_ATOMS: atom_id res chain seq x y z
N MET A 1 1.06 28.02 18.50
CA MET A 1 2.28 27.70 17.72
C MET A 1 1.89 27.62 16.26
N SER A 2 2.15 28.65 15.46
CA SER A 2 1.86 28.67 14.02
C SER A 2 2.97 27.95 13.26
N THR A 3 2.88 26.63 13.16
CA THR A 3 3.72 25.86 12.25
C THR A 3 3.47 26.33 10.83
N GLN A 4 4.55 26.51 10.08
CA GLN A 4 4.56 26.98 8.70
C GLN A 4 3.59 26.15 7.82
N LEU A 5 2.40 26.69 7.56
CA LEU A 5 1.46 26.22 6.52
C LEU A 5 2.02 26.37 5.09
N ASN A 6 3.30 26.69 4.96
CA ASN A 6 3.99 26.99 3.70
C ASN A 6 4.76 25.79 3.15
N THR A 7 4.72 24.62 3.79
CA THR A 7 5.46 23.44 3.35
C THR A 7 4.59 22.19 3.47
N ILE A 8 4.41 21.50 2.36
CA ILE A 8 3.93 20.12 2.34
C ILE A 8 5.12 19.18 2.14
N TYR A 9 4.98 17.95 2.59
CA TYR A 9 6.00 16.92 2.51
C TYR A 9 5.51 15.79 1.61
N PHE A 10 6.37 15.40 0.68
CA PHE A 10 6.09 14.27 -0.19
C PHE A 10 7.01 13.11 0.15
N VAL A 11 6.43 11.91 0.22
CA VAL A 11 7.16 10.67 0.38
C VAL A 11 7.02 9.89 -0.91
N ASN A 12 8.14 9.55 -1.55
CA ASN A 12 8.14 8.64 -2.67
C ASN A 12 8.75 7.31 -2.22
N LYS A 13 8.17 6.18 -2.63
CA LYS A 13 8.69 4.85 -2.32
C LYS A 13 9.71 4.34 -3.36
N PHE A 14 9.83 5.07 -4.47
CA PHE A 14 10.60 4.72 -5.65
C PHE A 14 11.48 5.90 -6.09
N GLY A 15 12.80 5.71 -6.18
CA GLY A 15 13.70 6.72 -6.76
C GLY A 15 14.96 7.00 -5.93
N SER A 16 15.52 8.21 -6.09
CA SER A 16 16.78 8.65 -5.45
C SER A 16 16.60 9.48 -4.18
N GLU A 17 15.44 10.12 -3.99
CA GLU A 17 15.17 11.05 -2.89
C GLU A 17 14.97 10.36 -1.54
N LYS A 18 15.85 10.57 -0.56
CA LYS A 18 15.71 9.89 0.74
C LYS A 18 14.72 10.65 1.63
N LYS A 19 13.71 9.94 2.16
CA LYS A 19 12.75 10.42 3.19
C LYS A 19 11.68 11.40 2.66
N GLN A 20 11.03 12.11 3.59
CA GLN A 20 10.10 13.20 3.31
C GLN A 20 10.82 14.35 2.61
N VAL A 21 10.37 14.66 1.40
CA VAL A 21 10.87 15.76 0.58
C VAL A 21 10.02 16.99 0.86
N PRO A 22 10.59 18.08 1.42
CA PRO A 22 9.85 19.31 1.62
C PRO A 22 9.53 19.96 0.27
N PHE A 23 8.33 20.55 0.20
CA PHE A 23 7.82 21.25 -0.96
C PHE A 23 7.19 22.57 -0.49
N PRO A 24 7.97 23.66 -0.48
CA PRO A 24 7.46 24.98 -0.14
C PRO A 24 6.38 25.41 -1.14
N VAL A 25 5.21 25.81 -0.65
CA VAL A 25 4.06 26.16 -1.49
C VAL A 25 3.19 27.21 -0.80
N SER A 26 2.57 28.07 -1.59
CA SER A 26 1.58 29.02 -1.07
C SER A 26 0.32 28.29 -0.59
N PRO A 27 -0.20 28.61 0.61
CA PRO A 27 -1.39 27.95 1.17
C PRO A 27 -2.66 28.15 0.32
N ASN A 28 -2.68 29.15 -0.55
CA ASN A 28 -3.82 29.52 -1.37
C ASN A 28 -3.80 28.88 -2.77
N LEU A 29 -2.69 28.26 -3.19
CA LEU A 29 -2.63 27.53 -4.45
C LEU A 29 -3.45 26.25 -4.34
N LYS A 30 -4.01 25.80 -5.46
CA LYS A 30 -4.64 24.47 -5.51
C LYS A 30 -3.56 23.41 -5.67
N LEU A 31 -3.80 22.23 -5.11
CA LEU A 31 -2.85 21.11 -5.25
C LEU A 31 -2.64 20.72 -6.72
N MET A 32 -3.70 20.79 -7.55
CA MET A 32 -3.60 20.52 -8.98
C MET A 32 -2.60 21.44 -9.70
N ASP A 33 -2.46 22.69 -9.25
CA ASP A 33 -1.60 23.69 -9.88
C ASP A 33 -0.12 23.38 -9.68
N ILE A 34 0.24 22.63 -8.62
CA ILE A 34 1.63 22.24 -8.32
C ILE A 34 2.00 20.85 -8.84
N ILE A 35 1.06 20.09 -9.41
CA ILE A 35 1.32 18.75 -10.00
C ILE A 35 2.45 18.79 -11.04
N PRO A 36 2.54 19.78 -11.96
CA PRO A 36 3.66 19.84 -12.92
C PRO A 36 5.03 19.97 -12.25
N GLU A 37 5.11 20.69 -11.13
CA GLU A 37 6.35 20.85 -10.37
C GLU A 37 6.73 19.57 -9.63
N ILE A 38 5.74 18.87 -9.05
CA ILE A 38 5.91 17.55 -8.45
C ILE A 38 6.40 16.56 -9.53
N SER A 39 5.76 16.56 -10.70
CA SER A 39 6.15 15.73 -11.85
C SER A 39 7.62 15.93 -12.22
N LYS A 40 8.05 17.18 -12.38
CA LYS A 40 9.44 17.53 -12.67
C LYS A 40 10.39 17.08 -11.57
N LYS A 41 10.03 17.27 -10.29
CA LYS A 41 10.88 16.96 -9.14
C LYS A 41 11.10 15.46 -8.96
N PHE A 42 10.06 14.66 -9.15
CA PHE A 42 10.11 13.21 -8.91
C PHE A 42 10.31 12.37 -10.18
N GLY A 43 10.34 12.99 -11.36
CA GLY A 43 10.51 12.29 -12.64
C GLY A 43 9.31 11.41 -13.01
N ILE A 44 8.12 11.71 -12.47
CA ILE A 44 6.89 10.96 -12.71
C ILE A 44 6.02 11.79 -13.65
N LEU A 45 5.42 11.18 -14.68
CA LEU A 45 4.48 11.90 -15.55
C LEU A 45 3.28 12.42 -14.76
N SER A 46 2.89 13.69 -14.95
CA SER A 46 1.77 14.32 -14.21
C SER A 46 0.49 13.47 -14.21
N GLN A 47 0.14 12.86 -15.34
CA GLN A 47 -1.04 12.01 -15.46
C GLN A 47 -0.95 10.68 -14.70
N ASN A 48 0.25 10.27 -14.27
CA ASN A 48 0.49 9.05 -13.50
C ASN A 48 0.56 9.33 -11.99
N ILE A 49 0.74 10.59 -11.58
CA ILE A 49 0.79 10.95 -10.16
C ILE A 49 -0.55 10.61 -9.50
N CYS A 50 -0.45 9.91 -8.38
CA CYS A 50 -1.52 9.68 -7.42
C CYS A 50 -0.98 10.10 -6.05
N LEU A 51 -1.80 10.83 -5.29
CA LEU A 51 -1.42 11.33 -3.97
C LEU A 51 -2.31 10.68 -2.92
N ALA A 52 -1.71 10.26 -1.81
CA ALA A 52 -2.45 9.73 -0.67
C ALA A 52 -1.92 10.33 0.62
N ASN A 53 -2.78 10.50 1.62
CA ASN A 53 -2.34 10.91 2.95
C ASN A 53 -1.68 9.74 3.69
N MET A 54 -1.06 10.04 4.84
CA MET A 54 -0.41 9.02 5.68
C MET A 54 -1.40 7.98 6.27
N GLY A 55 -2.68 8.30 6.30
CA GLY A 55 -3.77 7.42 6.74
C GLY A 55 -4.21 6.40 5.69
N GLY A 56 -3.68 6.46 4.48
CA GLY A 56 -4.03 5.55 3.39
C GLY A 56 -5.31 5.92 2.64
N GLN A 57 -5.72 7.19 2.69
CA GLN A 57 -6.77 7.73 1.82
C GLN A 57 -6.14 8.37 0.59
N VAL A 58 -6.60 7.99 -0.59
CA VAL A 58 -6.18 8.58 -1.87
C VAL A 58 -6.97 9.87 -2.10
N LEU A 59 -6.27 10.93 -2.53
CA LEU A 59 -6.90 12.19 -2.86
C LEU A 59 -7.72 12.06 -4.16
N THR A 60 -8.97 12.51 -4.10
CA THR A 60 -9.89 12.52 -5.24
C THR A 60 -9.64 13.74 -6.14
N SER A 61 -10.23 13.76 -7.33
CA SER A 61 -10.17 14.95 -8.20
C SER A 61 -10.73 16.21 -7.53
N SER A 62 -11.76 16.09 -6.69
CA SER A 62 -12.26 17.21 -5.88
C SER A 62 -11.24 17.69 -4.86
N ASP A 63 -10.49 16.79 -4.23
CA ASP A 63 -9.44 17.17 -3.28
C ASP A 63 -8.31 17.92 -3.98
N LEU A 64 -7.89 17.48 -5.17
CA LEU A 64 -6.85 18.18 -5.95
C LEU A 64 -7.21 19.63 -6.29
N MET A 65 -8.51 19.96 -6.33
CA MET A 65 -8.99 21.32 -6.63
C MET A 65 -9.06 22.24 -5.39
N LYS A 66 -8.87 21.70 -4.19
CA LYS A 66 -8.87 22.47 -2.94
C LYS A 66 -7.56 23.27 -2.78
N PRO A 67 -7.60 24.43 -2.10
CA PRO A 67 -6.40 25.11 -1.65
C PRO A 67 -5.53 24.21 -0.75
N ILE A 68 -4.21 24.37 -0.82
CA ILE A 68 -3.26 23.61 0.02
C ILE A 68 -3.62 23.71 1.51
N LYS A 69 -4.02 24.89 1.99
CA LYS A 69 -4.41 25.07 3.39
C LYS A 69 -5.54 24.13 3.80
N GLU A 70 -6.61 24.07 3.01
CA GLU A 70 -7.77 23.22 3.28
C GLU A 70 -7.38 21.74 3.28
N LEU A 71 -6.51 21.34 2.33
CA LEU A 71 -5.98 19.98 2.28
C LEU A 71 -5.13 19.63 3.50
N VAL A 72 -4.27 20.54 3.94
CA VAL A 72 -3.43 20.34 5.12
C VAL A 72 -4.27 20.26 6.39
N ASP A 73 -5.27 21.14 6.52
CA ASP A 73 -6.20 21.13 7.65
C ASP A 73 -7.01 19.83 7.72
N GLN A 74 -7.34 19.25 6.56
CA GLN A 74 -8.13 18.01 6.47
C GLN A 74 -7.29 16.72 6.60
N PHE A 75 -6.12 16.66 5.97
CA PHE A 75 -5.37 15.41 5.77
C PHE A 75 -3.97 15.41 6.38
N GLY A 76 -3.55 16.53 6.97
CA GLY A 76 -2.18 16.77 7.36
C GLY A 76 -1.31 17.21 6.19
N ASN A 77 -0.03 17.52 6.48
CA ASN A 77 0.89 18.10 5.51
C ASN A 77 1.82 17.10 4.83
N THR A 78 1.61 15.79 5.01
CA THR A 78 2.47 14.74 4.45
C THR A 78 1.66 13.82 3.53
N PHE A 79 2.16 13.62 2.31
CA PHE A 79 1.50 12.82 1.29
C PHE A 79 2.46 11.81 0.66
N ASP A 80 2.01 10.57 0.49
CA ASP A 80 2.63 9.55 -0.37
C ASP A 80 2.39 9.92 -1.85
N ILE A 81 3.47 9.97 -2.63
CA ILE A 81 3.42 10.02 -4.09
C ILE A 81 3.49 8.59 -4.62
N ILE A 82 2.48 8.22 -5.40
CA ILE A 82 2.36 6.92 -6.05
C ILE A 82 2.44 7.14 -7.56
N ASP A 83 3.44 6.52 -8.21
CA ASP A 83 3.54 6.46 -9.66
C ASP A 83 2.68 5.32 -10.20
N ARG A 84 1.53 5.66 -10.80
CA ARG A 84 0.65 4.68 -11.45
C ARG A 84 1.27 4.00 -12.66
N GLY A 85 2.32 4.56 -13.26
CA GLY A 85 3.04 3.98 -14.38
C GLY A 85 3.88 2.75 -14.01
N VAL A 86 4.37 2.70 -12.76
CA VAL A 86 5.14 1.54 -12.24
C VAL A 86 4.20 0.40 -11.83
N VAL A 87 2.95 0.71 -11.50
CA VAL A 87 1.94 -0.28 -11.10
C VAL A 87 1.46 -1.06 -12.33
N GLY A 88 2.09 -2.21 -12.58
CA GLY A 88 1.77 -3.12 -13.69
C GLY A 88 2.80 -3.14 -14.81
N ASP A 89 3.92 -2.42 -14.70
CA ASP A 89 5.02 -2.63 -15.62
C ASP A 89 5.89 -3.81 -15.14
N THR A 90 6.16 -4.75 -16.04
CA THR A 90 6.97 -5.95 -15.77
C THR A 90 8.46 -5.71 -15.95
N LYS A 91 8.85 -4.51 -16.42
CA LYS A 91 10.26 -4.20 -16.66
C LYS A 91 10.93 -3.74 -15.37
N PRO A 92 12.10 -4.31 -15.01
CA PRO A 92 12.92 -3.77 -13.94
C PRO A 92 13.45 -2.40 -14.40
N THR A 93 12.76 -1.35 -14.03
CA THR A 93 13.37 -0.03 -13.97
C THR A 93 14.42 -0.07 -12.87
N GLU A 94 15.59 0.57 -13.05
CA GLU A 94 16.67 0.70 -12.04
C GLU A 94 16.26 1.49 -10.77
N ILE A 95 14.97 1.50 -10.47
CA ILE A 95 14.35 2.20 -9.36
C ILE A 95 14.62 1.40 -8.10
N ARG A 96 15.42 1.99 -7.20
CA ARG A 96 15.65 1.46 -5.86
C ARG A 96 14.46 1.78 -4.96
N TRP A 97 14.04 0.79 -4.18
CA TRP A 97 13.07 0.97 -3.12
C TRP A 97 13.61 1.88 -2.01
N GLN A 98 12.74 2.72 -1.46
CA GLN A 98 13.08 3.65 -0.39
C GLN A 98 12.30 3.37 0.88
N ARG A 99 12.98 3.47 2.02
CA ARG A 99 12.33 3.41 3.34
C ARG A 99 11.46 4.66 3.50
N SER A 100 10.17 4.44 3.73
CA SER A 100 9.19 5.46 4.07
C SER A 100 9.10 5.65 5.58
N ILE A 101 8.46 6.73 6.04
CA ILE A 101 8.18 6.93 7.47
C ILE A 101 7.30 5.80 8.05
N LEU A 102 6.48 5.14 7.22
CA LEU A 102 5.70 3.98 7.62
C LEU A 102 6.58 2.76 7.95
N ASP A 103 7.76 2.66 7.32
CA ASP A 103 8.76 1.65 7.65
C ASP A 103 9.44 1.90 9.00
N GLU A 104 9.41 3.14 9.50
CA GLU A 104 9.92 3.48 10.83
C GLU A 104 8.89 3.18 11.92
N VAL A 105 7.59 3.32 11.62
CA VAL A 105 6.50 2.95 12.54
C VAL A 105 6.49 1.45 12.81
N ILE A 106 6.73 0.65 11.77
CA ILE A 106 6.77 -0.82 11.85
C ILE A 106 8.23 -1.27 11.74
N GLU A 107 8.86 -1.47 12.88
CA GLU A 107 10.24 -1.96 12.95
C GLU A 107 10.40 -3.29 12.19
N GLU A 108 11.56 -3.47 11.56
CA GLU A 108 11.94 -4.75 10.96
C GLU A 108 12.12 -5.83 12.05
N PHE A 109 12.13 -7.10 11.64
CA PHE A 109 12.40 -8.21 12.54
C PHE A 109 13.88 -8.22 12.94
N PRO A 110 14.20 -8.44 14.22
CA PRO A 110 15.57 -8.70 14.66
C PRO A 110 16.19 -9.94 13.99
N SER A 111 17.52 -10.00 13.98
CA SER A 111 18.31 -11.04 13.29
C SER A 111 17.96 -12.47 13.72
N GLU A 112 17.55 -12.67 14.97
CA GLU A 112 17.15 -13.99 15.48
C GLU A 112 15.87 -14.54 14.84
N TRP A 113 15.05 -13.68 14.21
CA TRP A 113 13.80 -14.08 13.59
C TRP A 113 13.92 -14.36 12.09
N VAL A 114 15.01 -13.95 11.43
CA VAL A 114 15.12 -13.97 9.95
C VAL A 114 15.18 -15.37 9.34
N TYR A 115 15.53 -16.38 10.13
CA TYR A 115 15.60 -17.78 9.71
C TYR A 115 14.39 -18.61 10.19
N ILE A 116 13.48 -18.02 10.97
CA ILE A 116 12.31 -18.69 11.50
C ILE A 116 11.21 -18.70 10.43
N GLY A 117 11.20 -19.77 9.63
CA GLY A 117 10.20 -20.05 8.61
C GLY A 117 9.20 -21.15 9.00
N PRO A 118 8.28 -21.54 8.10
CA PRO A 118 7.19 -22.47 8.38
C PRO A 118 7.56 -23.86 8.92
N LYS A 119 8.79 -24.30 8.68
CA LYS A 119 9.31 -25.60 9.14
C LYS A 119 10.06 -25.50 10.48
N HIS A 120 10.27 -24.30 11.00
CA HIS A 120 11.03 -24.07 12.23
C HIS A 120 10.14 -24.31 13.48
N PRO A 121 10.66 -24.90 14.57
CA PRO A 121 9.86 -25.13 15.79
C PRO A 121 9.23 -23.86 16.37
N ALA A 122 9.95 -22.74 16.31
CA ALA A 122 9.47 -21.42 16.76
C ALA A 122 8.56 -20.70 15.74
N TRP A 123 8.07 -21.37 14.69
CA TRP A 123 7.20 -20.76 13.66
C TRP A 123 5.97 -20.08 14.26
N ARG A 124 5.31 -20.73 15.21
CA ARG A 124 4.12 -20.17 15.86
C ARG A 124 4.41 -18.87 16.61
N ASP A 125 5.59 -18.73 17.19
CA ASP A 125 5.98 -17.50 17.88
C ASP A 125 6.30 -16.39 16.88
N ARG A 126 6.94 -16.71 15.75
CA ARG A 126 7.10 -15.77 14.63
C ARG A 126 5.73 -15.27 14.15
N ILE A 127 4.74 -16.15 14.02
CA ILE A 127 3.38 -15.76 13.63
C ILE A 127 2.73 -14.78 14.61
N LYS A 128 2.89 -14.97 15.92
CA LYS A 128 2.38 -14.01 16.92
C LYS A 128 2.96 -12.61 16.69
N LEU A 129 4.27 -12.52 16.46
CA LEU A 129 4.93 -11.25 16.17
C LEU A 129 4.47 -10.62 14.85
N GLU A 130 4.19 -11.42 13.82
CA GLU A 130 3.60 -10.93 12.57
C GLU A 130 2.22 -10.30 12.83
N ILE A 131 1.38 -10.96 13.63
CA ILE A 131 0.05 -10.45 14.03
C ILE A 131 0.20 -9.13 14.80
N GLU A 132 1.11 -9.07 15.78
CA GLU A 132 1.36 -7.85 16.56
C GLU A 132 1.78 -6.67 15.67
N LYS A 133 2.68 -6.89 14.70
CA LYS A 133 3.09 -5.86 13.76
C LYS A 133 1.96 -5.41 12.84
N ILE A 134 1.11 -6.33 12.37
CA ILE A 134 -0.11 -5.99 11.60
C ILE A 134 -1.05 -5.13 12.45
N LEU A 135 -1.30 -5.51 13.70
CA LEU A 135 -2.17 -4.77 14.61
C LEU A 135 -1.61 -3.37 14.90
N LYS A 136 -0.29 -3.25 15.13
CA LYS A 136 0.39 -1.95 15.30
C LYS A 136 0.16 -1.04 14.08
N TYR A 137 0.26 -1.60 12.87
CA TYR A 137 0.03 -0.82 11.66
C TYR A 137 -1.44 -0.42 11.49
N VAL A 138 -2.39 -1.34 11.73
CA VAL A 138 -3.82 -1.04 11.69
C VAL A 138 -4.19 0.04 12.70
N GLU A 139 -3.59 0.01 13.90
CA GLU A 139 -3.82 1.04 14.91
C GLU A 139 -3.24 2.40 14.51
N PHE A 140 -2.03 2.41 13.93
CA PHE A 140 -1.47 3.63 13.32
C PHE A 140 -2.43 4.23 12.28
N LEU A 141 -3.02 3.40 11.41
CA LEU A 141 -3.99 3.87 10.41
C LEU A 141 -5.24 4.47 11.06
N LYS A 142 -5.75 3.90 12.15
CA LYS A 142 -6.91 4.43 12.89
C LYS A 142 -6.63 5.74 13.63
N ILE A 143 -5.40 5.93 14.11
CA ILE A 143 -5.01 7.17 14.78
C ILE A 143 -4.90 8.32 13.76
N ASN A 144 -4.37 8.01 12.57
CA ASN A 144 -4.18 9.00 11.49
C ASN A 144 -5.39 9.14 10.56
N HIS A 145 -6.39 8.26 10.69
CA HIS A 145 -7.59 8.26 9.85
C HIS A 145 -8.76 7.56 10.53
N SER A 146 -9.99 7.92 10.16
CA SER A 146 -11.19 7.30 10.76
C SER A 146 -11.31 5.79 10.50
N ARG A 147 -10.69 5.26 9.44
CA ARG A 147 -10.84 3.87 8.98
C ARG A 147 -9.56 3.34 8.33
N ALA A 148 -9.16 2.12 8.70
CA ALA A 148 -8.05 1.39 8.07
C ALA A 148 -8.46 0.81 6.72
N TRP A 149 -7.52 0.81 5.76
CA TRP A 149 -7.74 0.35 4.39
C TRP A 149 -7.65 -1.18 4.21
N PHE A 150 -7.26 -1.93 5.24
CA PHE A 150 -7.27 -3.39 5.20
C PHE A 150 -7.47 -4.04 6.57
N LYS A 151 -7.84 -5.32 6.54
CA LYS A 151 -7.82 -6.25 7.68
C LYS A 151 -7.27 -7.59 7.21
N LEU A 152 -6.52 -8.29 8.05
CA LEU A 152 -5.92 -9.58 7.69
C LEU A 152 -5.77 -10.47 8.92
N PHE A 153 -6.11 -11.75 8.79
CA PHE A 153 -6.01 -12.75 9.85
C PHE A 153 -5.57 -14.11 9.28
N PRO A 154 -4.81 -14.92 10.03
CA PRO A 154 -4.47 -16.25 9.58
C PRO A 154 -5.72 -17.13 9.48
N GLU A 155 -5.78 -17.99 8.47
CA GLU A 155 -6.87 -18.97 8.36
C GLU A 155 -6.83 -19.97 9.51
N LYS A 156 -8.03 -20.34 10.00
CA LYS A 156 -8.20 -21.24 11.14
C LYS A 156 -7.94 -22.72 10.80
N ASP A 157 -7.93 -23.08 9.52
CA ASP A 157 -7.66 -24.46 9.11
C ASP A 157 -6.21 -24.82 9.45
N ARG A 158 -6.06 -25.79 10.37
CA ARG A 158 -4.76 -26.25 10.88
C ARG A 158 -3.86 -26.79 9.76
N ARG A 159 -4.43 -27.27 8.64
CA ARG A 159 -3.67 -27.77 7.49
C ARG A 159 -2.83 -26.67 6.83
N TYR A 160 -3.26 -25.41 6.93
CA TYR A 160 -2.49 -24.30 6.38
C TYR A 160 -1.30 -23.91 7.24
N ASN A 161 -1.24 -24.29 8.53
CA ASN A 161 -0.13 -23.92 9.43
C ASN A 161 0.26 -22.43 9.33
N TYR A 162 -0.75 -21.54 9.32
CA TYR A 162 -0.59 -20.08 9.18
C TYR A 162 0.05 -19.61 7.86
N LEU A 163 0.11 -20.45 6.82
CA LEU A 163 0.60 -20.08 5.49
C LEU A 163 -0.45 -19.32 4.68
N VAL A 164 -1.73 -19.46 5.01
CA VAL A 164 -2.82 -18.78 4.32
C VAL A 164 -3.48 -17.80 5.29
N TRP A 165 -3.65 -16.56 4.83
CA TRP A 165 -4.34 -15.52 5.58
C TRP A 165 -5.48 -14.98 4.75
N THR A 166 -6.57 -14.65 5.40
CA THR A 166 -7.77 -14.07 4.80
C THR A 166 -8.02 -12.68 5.35
N GLY A 167 -8.50 -11.80 4.50
CA GLY A 167 -8.73 -10.42 4.86
C GLY A 167 -9.68 -9.70 3.91
N GLU A 168 -9.73 -8.39 4.07
CA GLU A 168 -10.40 -7.49 3.15
C GLU A 168 -9.52 -6.27 2.91
N ILE A 169 -9.51 -5.76 1.68
CA ILE A 169 -9.10 -4.38 1.35
C ILE A 169 -10.35 -3.54 1.14
N VAL A 170 -10.28 -2.28 1.57
CA VAL A 170 -11.41 -1.36 1.58
C VAL A 170 -10.96 0.04 1.17
N VAL A 171 -11.84 0.75 0.47
CA VAL A 171 -11.68 2.19 0.22
C VAL A 171 -12.09 2.93 1.50
N PRO A 172 -11.19 3.61 2.22
CA PRO A 172 -11.50 4.18 3.54
C PRO A 172 -12.71 5.13 3.54
N GLU A 173 -12.79 6.00 2.53
CA GLU A 173 -13.87 6.96 2.33
C GLU A 173 -15.17 6.35 1.78
N ARG A 174 -15.10 5.14 1.19
CA ARG A 174 -16.23 4.41 0.59
C ARG A 174 -16.22 2.94 1.05
N PRO A 175 -16.48 2.66 2.33
CA PRO A 175 -16.28 1.33 2.92
C PRO A 175 -17.18 0.24 2.33
N GLU A 176 -18.25 0.62 1.62
CA GLU A 176 -19.07 -0.30 0.83
C GLU A 176 -18.30 -0.89 -0.35
N ILE A 177 -17.23 -0.23 -0.81
CA ILE A 177 -16.30 -0.72 -1.82
C ILE A 177 -15.19 -1.50 -1.11
N LYS A 178 -15.38 -2.81 -1.06
CA LYS A 178 -14.43 -3.73 -0.42
C LYS A 178 -14.30 -5.04 -1.17
N PHE A 179 -13.10 -5.61 -1.07
CA PHE A 179 -12.73 -6.86 -1.72
C PHE A 179 -12.09 -7.83 -0.72
N GLU A 180 -12.56 -9.08 -0.71
CA GLU A 180 -11.91 -10.17 0.02
C GLU A 180 -10.50 -10.40 -0.56
N ILE A 181 -9.52 -10.58 0.31
CA ILE A 181 -8.14 -10.89 -0.08
C ILE A 181 -7.65 -12.19 0.57
N LYS A 182 -6.70 -12.83 -0.12
CA LYS A 182 -5.92 -13.96 0.36
C LYS A 182 -4.44 -13.63 0.31
N LEU A 183 -3.73 -13.90 1.39
CA LEU A 183 -2.28 -13.86 1.42
C LEU A 183 -1.73 -15.28 1.52
N LEU A 184 -0.77 -15.60 0.66
CA LEU A 184 0.00 -16.84 0.71
C LEU A 184 1.43 -16.56 1.16
N LEU A 185 1.84 -17.22 2.24
CA LEU A 185 3.24 -17.42 2.59
C LEU A 185 3.70 -18.74 1.97
N THR A 186 4.78 -18.73 1.19
CA THR A 186 5.36 -19.98 0.70
C THR A 186 6.12 -20.69 1.82
N SER A 187 6.48 -21.96 1.60
CA SER A 187 7.34 -22.69 2.53
C SER A 187 8.73 -22.08 2.73
N GLU A 188 9.11 -21.13 1.87
CA GLU A 188 10.40 -20.44 1.90
C GLU A 188 10.35 -19.11 2.66
N TYR A 189 9.18 -18.68 3.13
CA TYR A 189 9.05 -17.48 3.97
C TYR A 189 9.96 -17.56 5.22
N PRO A 190 10.64 -16.47 5.63
CA PRO A 190 10.62 -15.10 5.07
C PRO A 190 11.64 -14.84 3.96
N LYS A 191 12.33 -15.86 3.42
CA LYS A 191 13.32 -15.68 2.34
C LYS A 191 12.70 -15.15 1.05
N VAL A 192 11.44 -15.51 0.81
CA VAL A 192 10.64 -15.04 -0.32
C VAL A 192 9.46 -14.25 0.20
N SER A 193 9.17 -13.13 -0.45
CA SER A 193 8.03 -12.27 -0.12
C SER A 193 6.69 -13.00 -0.29
N PRO A 194 5.65 -12.63 0.48
CA PRO A 194 4.30 -13.15 0.31
C PRO A 194 3.71 -12.91 -1.08
N ARG A 195 2.60 -13.59 -1.39
CA ARG A 195 1.77 -13.33 -2.57
C ARG A 195 0.37 -12.90 -2.13
N CYS A 196 -0.14 -11.80 -2.67
CA CYS A 196 -1.48 -11.30 -2.37
C CYS A 196 -2.42 -11.48 -3.55
N PHE A 197 -3.62 -11.96 -3.26
CA PHE A 197 -4.70 -12.17 -4.20
C PHE A 197 -5.94 -11.44 -3.71
N ALA A 198 -6.72 -10.88 -4.63
CA ALA A 198 -8.03 -10.30 -4.35
C ALA A 198 -9.11 -11.10 -5.08
N GLU A 199 -10.32 -11.14 -4.55
CA GLU A 199 -11.44 -11.81 -5.20
C GLU A 199 -11.67 -11.33 -6.63
N GLU A 200 -12.07 -12.25 -7.52
CA GLU A 200 -12.10 -12.04 -8.97
C GLU A 200 -12.91 -10.80 -9.40
N LYS A 201 -13.99 -10.47 -8.68
CA LYS A 201 -14.85 -9.31 -8.97
C LYS A 201 -14.09 -7.98 -8.99
N ILE A 202 -12.89 -7.88 -8.43
CA ILE A 202 -12.07 -6.66 -8.46
C ILE A 202 -11.70 -6.25 -9.90
N VAL A 203 -11.62 -7.21 -10.83
CA VAL A 203 -11.30 -6.98 -12.26
C VAL A 203 -12.32 -6.06 -12.93
N ASP A 204 -13.55 -6.08 -12.45
CA ASP A 204 -14.63 -5.28 -12.98
C ASP A 204 -14.51 -3.78 -12.65
N TYR A 205 -13.60 -3.41 -11.75
CA TYR A 205 -13.48 -2.05 -11.22
C TYR A 205 -12.07 -1.46 -11.37
N CYS A 206 -11.03 -2.29 -11.38
CA CYS A 206 -9.67 -1.80 -11.51
C CYS A 206 -9.28 -1.54 -12.97
N GLY A 207 -8.13 -0.89 -13.17
CA GLY A 207 -7.49 -0.82 -14.49
C GLY A 207 -6.92 -2.17 -14.95
N LYS A 208 -5.80 -2.15 -15.67
CA LYS A 208 -5.16 -3.37 -16.17
C LYS A 208 -4.69 -4.27 -15.01
N LEU A 209 -5.21 -5.49 -14.94
CA LEU A 209 -4.72 -6.57 -14.08
C LEU A 209 -4.22 -7.75 -14.92
N PHE A 210 -3.09 -8.34 -14.53
CA PHE A 210 -2.59 -9.55 -15.17
C PHE A 210 -3.28 -10.78 -14.61
N LEU A 211 -4.12 -11.41 -15.43
CA LEU A 211 -4.93 -12.58 -15.04
C LEU A 211 -4.15 -13.92 -15.10
N LYS A 212 -2.81 -13.90 -15.02
CA LYS A 212 -2.00 -15.11 -15.21
C LYS A 212 -2.03 -16.05 -13.99
N ASN A 213 -2.19 -15.49 -12.79
CA ASN A 213 -2.16 -16.25 -11.54
C ASN A 213 -3.50 -16.18 -10.81
N ILE A 214 -4.24 -17.28 -10.88
CA ILE A 214 -5.55 -17.44 -10.25
C ILE A 214 -5.46 -18.52 -9.17
N TRP A 215 -5.93 -18.20 -7.97
CA TRP A 215 -6.13 -19.15 -6.88
C TRP A 215 -7.62 -19.46 -6.77
N VAL A 216 -7.98 -20.73 -6.83
CA VAL A 216 -9.33 -21.22 -6.49
C VAL A 216 -9.37 -21.82 -5.07
N GLN A 217 -10.25 -21.31 -4.21
CA GLN A 217 -10.48 -21.86 -2.86
C GLN A 217 -11.98 -21.89 -2.58
N ASN A 218 -12.52 -23.06 -2.22
CA ASN A 218 -13.96 -23.26 -1.93
C ASN A 218 -14.88 -22.75 -3.05
N GLY A 219 -14.51 -22.96 -4.32
CA GLY A 219 -15.27 -22.50 -5.48
C GLY A 219 -15.15 -21.00 -5.80
N LYS A 220 -14.51 -20.20 -4.94
CA LYS A 220 -14.21 -18.78 -5.21
C LYS A 220 -12.86 -18.63 -5.89
N LYS A 221 -12.78 -17.71 -6.85
CA LYS A 221 -11.53 -17.34 -7.55
C LYS A 221 -10.94 -16.06 -6.97
N TYR A 222 -9.63 -16.04 -6.83
CA TYR A 222 -8.84 -14.89 -6.42
C TYR A 222 -7.71 -14.67 -7.43
N ILE A 223 -7.53 -13.42 -7.84
CA ILE A 223 -6.52 -13.01 -8.81
C ILE A 223 -5.37 -12.35 -8.09
N MET A 224 -4.16 -12.68 -8.47
CA MET A 224 -2.96 -12.07 -7.91
C MET A 224 -2.90 -10.58 -8.25
N ILE A 225 -2.85 -9.72 -7.22
CA ILE A 225 -2.77 -8.26 -7.38
C ILE A 225 -1.37 -7.71 -7.15
N CYS A 226 -0.46 -8.54 -6.61
CA CYS A 226 0.93 -8.16 -6.36
C CYS A 226 1.86 -9.23 -6.90
N HIS A 227 2.56 -8.90 -7.98
CA HIS A 227 3.63 -9.72 -8.57
C HIS A 227 5.00 -9.34 -8.01
N GLU A 228 6.03 -10.13 -8.33
CA GLU A 228 7.44 -10.18 -7.89
C GLU A 228 8.23 -8.84 -7.89
N HIS A 229 7.58 -7.69 -7.99
CA HIS A 229 8.18 -6.37 -7.98
C HIS A 229 9.10 -6.14 -6.77
N MET A 230 8.70 -6.54 -5.55
CA MET A 230 9.59 -6.42 -4.39
C MET A 230 10.84 -7.31 -4.49
N ALA A 231 10.74 -8.49 -5.10
CA ALA A 231 11.88 -9.37 -5.30
C ALA A 231 12.81 -8.80 -6.38
N ASN A 232 12.25 -8.27 -7.46
CA ASN A 232 12.99 -7.73 -8.60
C ASN A 232 13.67 -6.38 -8.30
N THR A 233 13.13 -5.60 -7.36
CA THR A 233 13.66 -4.29 -6.96
C THR A 233 14.53 -4.33 -5.69
N GLN A 234 14.83 -5.53 -5.17
CA GLN A 234 15.50 -5.73 -3.88
C GLN A 234 14.80 -5.02 -2.71
N ALA A 235 13.49 -4.76 -2.83
CA ALA A 235 12.67 -4.15 -1.78
C ALA A 235 12.34 -5.12 -0.65
N TRP A 236 12.50 -6.43 -0.89
CA TRP A 236 12.31 -7.50 0.08
C TRP A 236 13.62 -7.97 0.71
N ASN A 237 13.62 -8.18 2.02
CA ASN A 237 14.68 -8.87 2.74
C ASN A 237 14.06 -9.69 3.90
N ASN A 238 14.85 -10.59 4.50
CA ASN A 238 14.36 -11.55 5.49
C ASN A 238 13.98 -10.94 6.85
N HIS A 239 14.35 -9.67 7.09
CA HIS A 239 13.90 -8.91 8.25
C HIS A 239 12.50 -8.31 8.05
N LEU A 240 11.94 -8.35 6.84
CA LEU A 240 10.60 -7.85 6.58
C LEU A 240 9.53 -8.89 6.93
N GLY A 241 8.38 -8.38 7.34
CA GLY A 241 7.21 -9.17 7.68
C GLY A 241 6.01 -8.92 6.75
N ILE A 242 4.87 -9.48 7.12
CA ILE A 242 3.61 -9.29 6.40
C ILE A 242 3.20 -7.81 6.39
N ALA A 243 3.33 -7.11 7.51
CA ALA A 243 3.00 -5.68 7.60
C ALA A 243 3.82 -4.85 6.61
N HIS A 244 5.13 -5.10 6.50
CA HIS A 244 5.99 -4.45 5.51
C HIS A 244 5.56 -4.77 4.09
N PHE A 245 5.23 -6.02 3.79
CA PHE A 245 4.72 -6.39 2.47
C PHE A 245 3.45 -5.60 2.09
N PHE A 246 2.54 -5.39 3.05
CA PHE A 246 1.34 -4.57 2.82
C PHE A 246 1.68 -3.10 2.60
N ILE A 247 2.55 -2.51 3.41
CA ILE A 247 2.98 -1.11 3.30
C ILE A 247 3.71 -0.85 1.97
N ARG A 248 4.58 -1.79 1.56
CA ARG A 248 5.51 -1.60 0.46
C ARG A 248 4.93 -1.98 -0.90
N GLN A 249 4.12 -3.04 -0.95
CA GLN A 249 3.63 -3.59 -2.22
C GLN A 249 2.12 -3.44 -2.38
N VAL A 250 1.35 -3.99 -1.44
CA VAL A 250 -0.12 -4.04 -1.56
C VAL A 250 -0.71 -2.63 -1.57
N TRP A 251 -0.23 -1.75 -0.70
CA TRP A 251 -0.66 -0.36 -0.60
C TRP A 251 -0.41 0.41 -1.90
N VAL A 252 0.78 0.31 -2.48
CA VAL A 252 1.14 1.00 -3.73
C VAL A 252 0.19 0.60 -4.85
N TRP A 253 -0.06 -0.71 -5.00
CA TRP A 253 -1.01 -1.20 -5.98
C TRP A 253 -2.43 -0.72 -5.67
N TRP A 254 -2.89 -0.87 -4.42
CA TRP A 254 -4.25 -0.53 -4.02
C TRP A 254 -4.55 0.95 -4.21
N ALA A 255 -3.68 1.83 -3.70
CA ALA A 255 -3.81 3.27 -3.78
C ALA A 255 -3.84 3.78 -5.23
N ALA A 256 -3.02 3.19 -6.11
CA ALA A 256 -3.05 3.50 -7.54
C ALA A 256 -4.40 3.19 -8.22
N GLN A 257 -5.19 2.27 -7.67
CA GLN A 257 -6.47 1.83 -8.24
C GLN A 257 -7.69 2.50 -7.61
N GLN A 258 -7.61 3.06 -6.39
CA GLN A 258 -8.79 3.52 -5.63
C GLN A 258 -9.69 4.47 -6.44
N ASN A 259 -9.15 5.55 -7.01
CA ASN A 259 -9.93 6.52 -7.78
C ASN A 259 -10.60 5.90 -9.03
N VAL A 260 -9.94 4.93 -9.69
CA VAL A 260 -10.52 4.20 -10.83
C VAL A 260 -11.67 3.31 -10.36
N ILE A 261 -11.44 2.57 -9.28
CA ILE A 261 -12.43 1.68 -8.67
C ILE A 261 -13.67 2.44 -8.22
N ILE A 262 -13.51 3.58 -7.53
CA ILE A 262 -14.62 4.43 -7.09
C ILE A 262 -15.44 4.87 -8.30
N LYS A 263 -14.78 5.35 -9.37
CA LYS A 263 -15.45 5.81 -10.59
C LYS A 263 -16.23 4.69 -11.27
N GLU A 264 -15.64 3.51 -11.44
CA GLU A 264 -16.33 2.37 -12.07
C GLU A 264 -17.46 1.83 -11.19
N PHE A 265 -17.30 1.86 -9.87
CA PHE A 265 -18.35 1.47 -8.93
C PHE A 265 -19.55 2.40 -9.01
N ASP A 266 -19.34 3.72 -9.03
CA ASP A 266 -20.41 4.71 -9.08
C ASP A 266 -21.19 4.66 -10.41
N LYS A 267 -20.53 4.36 -11.55
CA LYS A 267 -21.22 4.15 -12.84
C LYS A 267 -22.22 3.01 -12.83
N LYS A 268 -21.95 1.92 -12.10
CA LYS A 268 -22.83 0.74 -12.07
C LYS A 268 -24.08 0.91 -11.20
N ARG A 269 -24.19 2.02 -10.47
CA ARG A 269 -25.35 2.32 -9.60
C ARG A 269 -26.32 3.32 -10.21
N ILE A 270 -25.98 3.87 -11.38
CA ILE A 270 -26.83 4.73 -12.22
C ILE A 270 -27.54 3.83 -13.23
#